data_AF-A0A353WJW0-F1
#
_entry.id   AF-A0A353WJW0-F1
#
_cell.length_a   1.000
_cell.length_b   1.000
_cell.length_c   1.000
_cell.angle_alpha   90.00
_cell.angle_beta   90.00
_cell.angle_gamma   90.00
#
_symmetry.space_group_name_H-M   'P 1'
#
loop_
_entity.id
_entity.type
_entity.pdbx_description
1 polymer ?
#
loop_
_entity_poly.entity_id
_entity_poly.type
_entity_poly.pdbx_seq_one_letter_code
_entity_poly.pdbx_strand_id
1 'polypeptide(L)' 'MMFQETKTHEVTVDIVIFTIRKKKLEVLLVQRGHEPFKDKWAIPV' A
#
# COMPACT_ATOMS: atom_id res chain seq x y z
N MET A 1 -11.58 33.01 18.78
CA MET A 1 -12.20 32.24 17.68
C MET A 1 -12.08 30.77 18.05
N MET A 2 -13.20 30.05 18.19
CA MET A 2 -13.20 28.62 18.53
C MET A 2 -13.10 27.83 17.20
N PHE A 3 -12.05 27.02 17.03
CA PHE A 3 -11.97 26.09 15.92
C PHE A 3 -12.72 24.81 16.29
N GLN A 4 -13.72 24.43 15.48
CA GLN A 4 -14.34 23.11 15.57
C GLN A 4 -13.39 22.10 14.90
N GLU A 5 -12.98 21.08 15.65
CA GLU A 5 -12.14 20.02 15.12
C GLU A 5 -13.00 19.08 14.26
N THR A 6 -12.76 19.08 12.96
CA THR A 6 -13.44 18.18 12.01
C THR A 6 -12.70 16.85 11.98
N LYS A 7 -13.38 15.75 12.30
CA LYS A 7 -12.81 14.41 12.17
C LYS A 7 -12.53 14.10 10.70
N THR A 8 -11.26 13.93 10.35
CA THR A 8 -10.81 13.57 9.01
C THR A 8 -10.68 12.05 8.88
N HIS A 9 -10.55 11.58 7.63
CA HIS A 9 -10.28 10.17 7.31
C HIS A 9 -8.88 10.06 6.73
N GLU A 10 -8.18 8.97 7.06
CA GLU A 10 -6.93 8.61 6.42
C GLU A 10 -7.24 8.02 5.04
N VAL A 11 -6.65 8.61 4.00
CA VAL A 11 -6.75 8.11 2.62
C VAL A 11 -5.40 7.53 2.25
N THR A 12 -5.39 6.25 1.89
CA THR A 12 -4.19 5.55 1.42
C THR A 12 -4.23 5.36 -0.09
N VAL A 13 -3.06 5.12 -0.67
CA VAL A 13 -2.91 4.72 -2.07
C VAL A 13 -2.10 3.44 -2.09
N ASP A 14 -2.47 2.54 -2.99
CA ASP A 14 -1.74 1.31 -3.28
C ASP A 14 -1.66 1.17 -4.80
N ILE A 15 -0.59 0.57 -5.31
CA ILE A 15 -0.38 0.39 -6.75
C ILE A 15 -0.11 -1.06 -7.13
N VAL A 16 -0.92 -1.60 -8.05
CA VAL A 16 -0.72 -2.94 -8.61
C VAL A 16 0.09 -2.85 -9.89
N ILE A 17 1.33 -3.34 -9.86
CA ILE A 17 2.24 -3.33 -11.01
C ILE A 17 2.32 -4.75 -11.59
N PHE A 18 1.76 -4.94 -12.77
CA PHE A 18 1.87 -6.18 -13.53
C PHE A 18 2.99 -6.12 -14.56
N THR A 19 3.57 -7.28 -14.85
CA THR A 19 4.47 -7.46 -15.99
C THR A 19 4.31 -8.87 -16.57
N ILE A 20 4.80 -9.09 -17.79
CA ILE A 20 4.90 -10.43 -18.38
C ILE A 20 6.37 -10.76 -18.55
N ARG A 21 6.84 -11.79 -17.85
CA ARG A 21 8.22 -12.29 -17.92
C ARG A 21 8.20 -13.79 -18.12
N LYS A 22 9.07 -14.31 -18.99
CA LYS A 22 9.14 -15.75 -19.31
C LYS A 22 7.76 -16.35 -19.70
N LYS A 23 6.95 -15.59 -20.45
CA LYS A 23 5.57 -15.93 -20.85
C LYS A 23 4.60 -16.18 -19.67
N LYS A 24 4.87 -15.62 -18.49
CA LYS A 24 4.01 -15.66 -17.32
C LYS A 24 3.67 -14.24 -16.85
N LEU A 25 2.43 -14.05 -16.41
CA LEU A 25 2.00 -12.83 -15.72
C LEU A 25 2.61 -12.84 -14.32
N GLU A 26 3.32 -11.76 -13.97
CA GLU A 26 3.92 -11.54 -12.66
C GLU A 26 3.38 -10.23 -12.07
N VAL A 27 3.37 -10.13 -10.74
CA VAL A 27 2.99 -8.93 -9.98
C VAL A 27 4.13 -8.55 -9.03
N LEU A 28 4.43 -7.25 -8.92
CA LEU A 28 5.39 -6.76 -7.94
C LEU A 28 4.77 -6.76 -6.54
N LEU A 29 5.47 -7.37 -5.59
CA LEU A 29 5.15 -7.31 -4.17
C LEU A 29 6.36 -6.77 -3.40
N VAL A 30 6.08 -6.09 -2.29
CA VAL A 30 7.09 -5.63 -1.32
C VAL A 30 6.86 -6.33 0.02
N GLN A 31 7.94 -6.62 0.75
CA GLN A 31 7.84 -7.06 2.13
C GLN A 31 7.80 -5.84 3.05
N ARG A 32 6.78 -5.74 3.90
CA ARG A 32 6.56 -4.58 4.78
C ARG A 32 7.66 -4.48 5.84
N GLY A 33 8.34 -3.34 5.91
CA GLY A 33 9.41 -3.09 6.89
C GLY A 33 8.92 -2.62 8.27
N HIS A 34 7.66 -2.18 8.38
CA HIS A 34 7.11 -1.53 9.57
C HIS A 34 5.74 -2.08 9.95
N GLU A 35 5.41 -1.96 11.23
CA GLU A 35 4.04 -2.19 11.69
C GLU A 35 3.09 -1.11 11.14
N PRO A 36 1.81 -1.43 10.92
CA PRO A 36 1.21 -2.76 11.10
C PRO A 36 1.62 -3.75 10.01
N PHE A 37 1.60 -5.05 10.33
CA PHE A 37 1.87 -6.18 9.42
C PHE A 37 3.31 -6.27 8.93
N LYS A 38 4.27 -5.99 9.80
CA LYS A 38 5.69 -6.15 9.49
C LYS A 38 5.99 -7.56 8.98
N ASP A 39 6.95 -7.66 8.07
CA ASP A 39 7.46 -8.89 7.44
C ASP A 39 6.45 -9.64 6.55
N LYS A 40 5.25 -9.08 6.31
CA LYS A 40 4.27 -9.61 5.35
C LYS A 40 4.50 -9.06 3.94
N TRP A 41 4.17 -9.86 2.93
CA TRP A 41 4.12 -9.41 1.53
C TRP A 41 2.85 -8.59 1.29
N ALA A 42 2.99 -7.46 0.59
CA ALA A 42 1.90 -6.56 0.26
C ALA A 42 2.07 -5.96 -1.14
N ILE A 43 0.99 -5.35 -1.62
CA ILE A 43 1.02 -4.44 -2.76
C ILE A 43 1.82 -3.20 -2.34
N PRO A 44 2.66 -2.61 -3.21
CA PRO A 44 3.33 -1.36 -2.91
C PRO A 44 2.34 -0.24 -2.53
N VAL A 45 2.60 0.39 -1.39
CA VAL A 45 2.02 1.67 -0.95
C VAL A 45 2.76 2.85 -1.56
#